data_AF-A0A6N2CNT0-F1
#
_entry.id   AF-A0A6N2CNT0-F1
#
_cell.length_a   1.000
_cell.length_b   1.000
_cell.length_c   1.000
_cell.angle_alpha   90.00
_cell.angle_beta   90.00
_cell.angle_gamma   90.00
#
_symmetry.space_group_name_H-M   'P 1'
#
loop_
_entity.id
_entity.type
_entity.pdbx_description
1 polymer ?
#
loop_
_entity_poly.entity_id
_entity_poly.type
_entity_poly.pdbx_seq_one_letter_code
_entity_poly.pdbx_strand_id
1 'polypeptide(L)'
;MTEALEAAKEAGAEEAGEFADAEPEHEPVPSLVTQAQISDALTALMDEAEVQDKAYRVVEGPNGYQLVTAPQFAEFVRLLRGQPRPMKLSPAALETMSIIAYRQPVTRAEMEAIRGVSIDSALNKLIELELVHVTGRAELPGRPIQYGTTDKFLEFTGIKELDELPASDVLSNHQIDEWMRRSEEEPEEISDEDVGLSKEPRPDELPLDEKFAEIDWQKENAESDAAPETEERPV
;
A
#
# COMPACT_ATOMS: atom_id res chain seq x y z
N MET A 1 -82.14 -3.77 -25.12
CA MET A 1 -81.42 -3.83 -23.82
C MET A 1 -80.66 -5.15 -23.79
N THR A 2 -79.73 -5.34 -24.73
CA THR A 2 -78.98 -6.60 -24.95
C THR A 2 -77.86 -6.32 -25.96
N GLU A 3 -77.11 -5.24 -25.77
CA GLU A 3 -75.94 -4.91 -26.62
C GLU A 3 -74.86 -4.14 -25.84
N ALA A 4 -74.92 -4.20 -24.50
CA ALA A 4 -74.05 -3.40 -23.63
C ALA A 4 -73.30 -4.23 -22.57
N LEU A 5 -73.24 -5.57 -22.70
CA LEU A 5 -72.62 -6.39 -21.64
C LEU A 5 -71.78 -7.59 -22.08
N GLU A 6 -71.48 -7.77 -23.36
CA GLU A 6 -70.72 -8.94 -23.82
C GLU A 6 -69.69 -8.59 -24.89
N ALA A 7 -68.65 -7.83 -24.47
CA ALA A 7 -67.28 -7.97 -24.99
C ALA A 7 -66.28 -7.04 -24.24
N ALA A 8 -66.52 -6.75 -22.96
CA ALA A 8 -65.55 -6.11 -22.07
C ALA A 8 -64.44 -7.10 -21.64
N LYS A 9 -63.90 -7.88 -22.59
CA LYS A 9 -62.85 -8.89 -22.36
C LYS A 9 -61.86 -8.99 -23.53
N GLU A 10 -61.52 -7.84 -24.13
CA GLU A 10 -60.31 -7.64 -24.93
C GLU A 10 -59.62 -6.34 -24.50
N ALA A 11 -59.53 -6.14 -23.19
CA ALA A 11 -58.65 -5.15 -22.58
C ALA A 11 -57.33 -5.82 -22.24
N GLY A 12 -56.25 -5.40 -22.92
CA GLY A 12 -54.88 -5.62 -22.46
C GLY A 12 -54.05 -6.58 -23.31
N ALA A 13 -53.53 -6.07 -24.43
CA ALA A 13 -52.28 -6.52 -25.04
C ALA A 13 -51.75 -5.30 -25.82
N GLU A 14 -50.87 -4.51 -25.19
CA GLU A 14 -49.44 -4.54 -25.52
C GLU A 14 -49.16 -4.17 -26.98
N GLU A 15 -49.25 -2.88 -27.28
CA GLU A 15 -48.25 -2.26 -28.15
C GLU A 15 -47.45 -1.30 -27.26
N ALA A 16 -46.48 -1.88 -26.56
CA ALA A 16 -45.37 -1.15 -26.00
C ALA A 16 -44.59 -0.58 -27.19
N GLY A 17 -44.89 0.68 -27.53
CA GLY A 17 -44.05 1.48 -28.39
C GLY A 17 -42.62 1.38 -27.89
N GLU A 18 -41.77 0.83 -28.73
CA GLU A 18 -40.34 0.67 -28.56
C GLU A 18 -39.72 2.05 -28.42
N PHE A 19 -39.67 2.57 -27.20
CA PHE A 19 -38.77 3.65 -26.82
C PHE A 19 -37.37 3.05 -26.76
N ALA A 20 -36.78 2.85 -27.94
CA ALA A 20 -35.35 2.67 -28.06
C ALA A 20 -34.68 3.85 -27.38
N ASP A 21 -33.92 3.54 -26.33
CA ASP A 21 -33.03 4.43 -25.60
C ASP A 21 -31.96 4.90 -26.60
N ALA A 22 -32.31 5.90 -27.41
CA ALA A 22 -31.39 6.58 -28.28
C ALA A 22 -30.49 7.41 -27.37
N GLU A 23 -29.32 6.85 -27.03
CA GLU A 23 -28.24 7.63 -26.44
C GLU A 23 -28.08 8.90 -27.28
N PRO A 24 -28.08 10.09 -26.67
CA PRO A 24 -27.95 11.31 -27.44
C PRO A 24 -26.63 11.25 -28.18
N GLU A 25 -26.69 11.13 -29.51
CA GLU A 25 -25.54 11.34 -30.39
C GLU A 25 -24.99 12.73 -30.07
N HIS A 26 -23.93 12.79 -29.28
CA HIS A 26 -23.23 14.03 -29.00
C HIS A 26 -22.62 14.51 -30.32
N GLU A 27 -23.33 15.39 -31.04
CA GLU A 27 -22.72 16.19 -32.09
C GLU A 27 -21.47 16.85 -31.49
N PRO A 28 -20.26 16.62 -32.04
CA PRO A 28 -19.06 17.23 -31.51
C PRO A 28 -19.15 18.73 -31.78
N VAL A 29 -19.59 19.48 -30.77
CA VAL A 29 -19.54 20.93 -30.78
C VAL A 29 -18.08 21.30 -31.07
N PRO A 30 -17.78 22.04 -32.15
CA PRO A 30 -16.40 22.42 -32.43
C PRO A 30 -15.93 23.27 -31.25
N SER A 31 -15.03 22.72 -30.45
CA SER A 31 -14.54 23.43 -29.28
C SER A 31 -13.73 24.62 -29.77
N LEU A 32 -14.19 25.83 -29.46
CA LEU A 32 -13.42 27.07 -29.62
C LEU A 32 -12.13 27.06 -28.76
N VAL A 33 -11.93 25.99 -28.01
CA VAL A 33 -10.91 25.79 -26.98
C VAL A 33 -10.26 24.43 -27.24
N THR A 34 -8.94 24.43 -27.30
CA THR A 34 -8.14 23.20 -27.43
C THR A 34 -8.03 22.50 -26.08
N GLN A 35 -7.76 21.19 -26.09
CA GLN A 35 -7.53 20.42 -24.86
C GLN A 35 -6.40 21.02 -24.01
N ALA A 36 -5.33 21.50 -24.65
CA ALA A 36 -4.22 22.17 -23.97
C ALA A 36 -4.66 23.47 -23.25
N GLN A 37 -5.54 24.27 -23.86
CA GLN A 37 -6.06 25.47 -23.20
C GLN A 37 -6.95 25.13 -21.99
N ILE A 38 -7.65 24.00 -22.02
CA ILE A 38 -8.46 23.54 -20.89
C ILE A 38 -7.55 23.07 -19.75
N SER A 39 -6.53 22.25 -20.03
CA SER A 39 -5.58 21.81 -19.02
C SER A 39 -4.85 22.99 -18.38
N ASP A 40 -4.38 23.94 -19.18
CA ASP A 40 -3.66 25.11 -18.68
C ASP A 40 -4.55 25.98 -17.78
N ALA A 41 -5.82 26.18 -18.16
CA ALA A 41 -6.79 26.93 -17.36
C ALA A 41 -7.11 26.22 -16.04
N LEU A 42 -7.21 24.89 -16.04
CA LEU A 42 -7.46 24.09 -14.85
C LEU A 42 -6.28 24.12 -13.88
N THR A 43 -5.05 23.97 -14.38
CA THR A 43 -3.83 24.11 -13.57
C THR A 43 -3.76 25.50 -12.95
N ALA A 44 -4.01 26.56 -13.74
CA ALA A 44 -4.02 27.92 -13.21
C ALA A 44 -5.08 28.10 -12.10
N LEU A 45 -6.25 27.48 -12.25
CA LEU A 45 -7.33 27.56 -11.27
C LEU A 45 -7.04 26.74 -9.99
N MET A 46 -6.34 25.61 -10.12
CA MET A 46 -5.80 24.84 -8.99
C MET A 46 -4.81 25.69 -8.18
N ASP A 47 -3.81 26.25 -8.86
CA ASP A 47 -2.77 27.09 -8.25
C ASP A 47 -3.39 28.32 -7.57
N GLU A 48 -4.33 28.99 -8.24
CA GLU A 48 -5.01 30.15 -7.68
C GLU A 48 -5.83 29.79 -6.43
N ALA A 49 -6.52 28.64 -6.45
CA ALA A 49 -7.30 28.17 -5.31
C ALA A 49 -6.41 27.85 -4.10
N GLU A 50 -5.21 27.34 -4.32
CA GLU A 50 -4.23 27.07 -3.28
C GLU A 50 -3.58 28.36 -2.75
N VAL A 51 -3.07 29.22 -3.63
CA VAL A 51 -2.39 30.47 -3.26
C VAL A 51 -3.31 31.43 -2.51
N GLN A 52 -4.58 31.54 -2.92
CA GLN A 52 -5.55 32.41 -2.26
C GLN A 52 -6.25 31.75 -1.07
N ASP A 53 -5.87 30.52 -0.72
CA ASP A 53 -6.49 29.68 0.30
C ASP A 53 -8.03 29.67 0.24
N LYS A 54 -8.57 29.42 -0.96
CA LYS A 54 -10.02 29.41 -1.18
C LYS A 54 -10.68 28.28 -0.37
N ALA A 55 -11.99 28.39 -0.12
CA ALA A 55 -12.74 27.36 0.59
C ALA A 55 -12.94 26.05 -0.19
N TYR A 56 -12.53 26.01 -1.45
CA TYR A 56 -12.57 24.86 -2.33
C TYR A 56 -11.18 24.54 -2.88
N ARG A 57 -11.04 23.32 -3.41
CA ARG A 57 -9.91 22.84 -4.20
C ARG A 57 -10.46 22.20 -5.45
N VAL A 58 -9.63 22.17 -6.49
CA VAL A 58 -9.93 21.42 -7.71
C VAL A 58 -8.98 20.24 -7.72
N VAL A 59 -9.53 19.04 -7.81
CA VAL A 59 -8.77 17.80 -7.80
C VAL A 59 -9.10 17.05 -9.07
N GLU A 60 -8.10 16.43 -9.66
CA GLU A 60 -8.27 15.54 -10.79
C GLU A 60 -8.33 14.10 -10.27
N GLY A 61 -9.37 13.37 -10.63
CA GLY A 61 -9.57 11.97 -10.27
C GLY A 61 -9.77 11.09 -11.50
N PRO A 62 -10.08 9.80 -11.29
CA PRO A 62 -10.25 8.84 -12.39
C PRO A 62 -11.37 9.22 -13.38
N ASN A 63 -12.38 9.94 -12.90
CA ASN A 63 -13.54 10.39 -13.69
C ASN A 63 -13.43 11.85 -14.16
N GLY A 64 -12.22 12.46 -14.09
CA GLY A 64 -11.96 13.84 -14.47
C GLY A 64 -11.86 14.80 -13.28
N TYR A 65 -12.12 16.09 -13.52
CA TYR A 65 -11.92 17.15 -12.53
C TYR A 65 -13.14 17.35 -11.63
N GLN A 66 -12.91 17.51 -10.33
CA GLN A 66 -13.93 17.72 -9.32
C GLN A 66 -13.60 18.91 -8.43
N LEU A 67 -14.65 19.65 -8.04
CA LEU A 67 -14.58 20.67 -7.00
C LEU A 67 -14.83 20.01 -5.65
N VAL A 68 -13.84 20.10 -4.76
CA VAL A 68 -13.91 19.56 -3.39
C VAL A 68 -13.75 20.68 -2.38
N THR A 69 -14.24 20.49 -1.16
CA THR A 69 -14.03 21.46 -0.08
C THR A 69 -12.58 21.41 0.38
N ALA A 70 -11.99 22.57 0.68
CA ALA A 70 -10.61 22.61 1.15
C ALA A 70 -10.44 21.87 2.48
N PRO A 71 -9.31 21.16 2.68
CA PRO A 71 -9.13 20.20 3.78
C PRO A 71 -9.25 20.85 5.17
N GLN A 72 -8.92 22.13 5.32
CA GLN A 72 -9.09 22.86 6.58
C GLN A 72 -10.56 22.96 7.02
N PHE A 73 -11.52 22.83 6.10
CA PHE A 73 -12.95 22.87 6.41
C PHE A 73 -13.56 21.48 6.62
N ALA A 74 -12.78 20.40 6.48
CA ALA A 74 -13.29 19.03 6.52
C ALA A 74 -14.05 18.70 7.81
N GLU A 75 -13.59 19.17 8.97
CA GLU A 75 -14.29 18.94 10.25
C GLU A 75 -15.63 19.66 10.31
N PHE A 76 -15.71 20.91 9.86
CA PHE A 76 -16.95 21.69 9.84
C PHE A 76 -17.97 21.08 8.88
N VAL A 77 -17.53 20.67 7.68
CA VAL A 77 -18.39 20.01 6.69
C VAL A 77 -18.93 18.70 7.23
N ARG A 78 -18.09 17.90 7.89
CA ARG A 78 -18.49 16.63 8.53
C ARG A 78 -19.54 16.86 9.61
N LEU A 79 -19.33 17.84 10.49
CA LEU A 79 -20.28 18.20 11.55
C LEU A 79 -21.61 18.68 10.96
N LEU A 80 -21.56 19.52 9.92
CA LEU A 80 -22.74 20.04 9.23
C LEU A 80 -23.56 18.90 8.58
N ARG A 81 -22.89 17.91 7.98
CA ARG A 81 -23.54 16.76 7.34
C ARG A 81 -23.91 15.64 8.31
N GLY A 82 -23.56 15.75 9.60
CA GLY A 82 -23.77 14.69 10.59
C GLY A 82 -23.06 13.38 10.24
N GLN A 83 -21.97 13.44 9.47
CA GLN A 83 -21.28 12.24 9.00
C GLN A 83 -20.38 11.63 10.09
N PRO A 84 -20.31 10.30 10.18
CA PRO A 84 -19.34 9.65 11.07
C PRO A 84 -17.92 10.04 10.65
N ARG A 85 -16.97 9.90 11.58
CA ARG A 85 -15.55 10.10 11.24
C ARG A 85 -15.15 9.10 10.14
N PRO A 86 -14.36 9.54 9.15
CA PRO A 86 -13.86 8.63 8.12
C PRO A 86 -13.09 7.50 8.81
N MET A 87 -13.39 6.26 8.40
CA MET A 87 -12.69 5.09 8.92
C MET A 87 -11.24 5.14 8.45
N LYS A 88 -10.32 5.02 9.39
CA LYS A 88 -8.90 4.87 9.07
C LYS A 88 -8.59 3.39 8.84
N LEU A 89 -7.85 3.11 7.78
CA LEU A 89 -7.29 1.77 7.57
C LEU A 89 -6.23 1.48 8.64
N SER A 90 -6.19 0.25 9.12
CA SER A 90 -5.13 -0.20 10.03
C SER A 90 -3.80 -0.33 9.25
N PRO A 91 -2.65 -0.34 9.94
CA PRO A 91 -1.36 -0.59 9.28
C PRO A 91 -1.34 -1.87 8.45
N ALA A 92 -1.89 -2.97 8.99
CA ALA A 92 -1.98 -4.25 8.28
C ALA A 92 -2.88 -4.17 7.01
N ALA A 93 -3.96 -3.39 7.06
CA ALA A 93 -4.82 -3.17 5.90
C ALA A 93 -4.12 -2.32 4.83
N LEU A 94 -3.38 -1.28 5.24
CA LEU A 94 -2.58 -0.46 4.32
C LEU A 94 -1.47 -1.29 3.66
N GLU A 95 -0.73 -2.10 4.41
CA GLU A 95 0.29 -3.00 3.86
C GLU A 95 -0.30 -3.96 2.82
N THR A 96 -1.43 -4.61 3.17
CA THR A 96 -2.10 -5.54 2.26
C THR A 96 -2.61 -4.84 1.01
N MET A 97 -3.20 -3.64 1.16
CA MET A 97 -3.68 -2.82 0.04
C MET A 97 -2.54 -2.40 -0.89
N SER A 98 -1.39 -2.01 -0.33
CA SER A 98 -0.20 -1.66 -1.11
C SER A 98 0.31 -2.85 -1.93
N ILE A 99 0.37 -4.06 -1.34
CA ILE A 99 0.78 -5.26 -2.08
C ILE A 99 -0.15 -5.51 -3.28
N ILE A 100 -1.47 -5.37 -3.08
CA ILE A 100 -2.45 -5.53 -4.16
C ILE A 100 -2.24 -4.47 -5.25
N ALA A 101 -2.10 -3.19 -4.87
CA ALA A 101 -1.93 -2.09 -5.82
C ALA A 101 -0.69 -2.27 -6.72
N TYR A 102 0.43 -2.75 -6.17
CA TYR A 102 1.67 -2.93 -6.94
C TYR A 102 1.82 -4.29 -7.64
N ARG A 103 1.08 -5.34 -7.23
CA ARG A 103 1.25 -6.71 -7.78
C ARG A 103 -0.02 -7.31 -8.38
N GLN A 104 -1.09 -6.55 -8.52
CA GLN A 104 -2.31 -7.08 -9.13
C GLN A 104 -2.07 -7.59 -10.57
N PRO A 105 -2.73 -8.69 -10.98
CA PRO A 105 -3.64 -9.52 -10.19
C PRO A 105 -2.90 -10.49 -9.24
N VAL A 106 -3.17 -10.41 -7.93
CA VAL A 106 -2.44 -11.18 -6.89
C VAL A 106 -3.38 -12.12 -6.11
N THR A 107 -2.89 -13.28 -5.72
CA THR A 107 -3.64 -14.28 -4.93
C THR A 107 -3.44 -14.12 -3.42
N ARG A 108 -4.34 -14.71 -2.62
CA ARG A 108 -4.21 -14.71 -1.15
C ARG A 108 -2.86 -15.29 -0.68
N ALA A 109 -2.46 -16.42 -1.26
CA ALA A 109 -1.23 -17.12 -0.86
C ALA A 109 0.02 -16.29 -1.15
N GLU A 110 0.08 -15.61 -2.30
CA GLU A 110 1.21 -14.72 -2.65
C GLU A 110 1.30 -13.52 -1.69
N MET A 111 0.16 -12.91 -1.36
CA MET A 111 0.11 -11.81 -0.40
C MET A 111 0.55 -12.24 1.02
N GLU A 112 0.13 -13.42 1.47
CA GLU A 112 0.54 -13.97 2.77
C GLU A 112 2.03 -14.31 2.79
N ALA A 113 2.58 -14.85 1.69
CA ALA A 113 4.01 -15.10 1.57
C ALA A 113 4.83 -13.81 1.69
N ILE A 114 4.39 -12.72 1.05
CA ILE A 114 5.08 -11.42 1.13
C ILE A 114 5.00 -10.82 2.54
N ARG A 115 3.84 -10.90 3.22
CA ARG A 115 3.68 -10.33 4.58
C ARG A 115 4.20 -11.22 5.70
N GLY A 116 4.37 -12.53 5.47
CA GLY A 116 4.74 -13.51 6.48
C GLY A 116 3.68 -13.76 7.57
N VAL A 117 2.48 -13.20 7.44
CA VAL A 117 1.37 -13.36 8.40
C VAL A 117 0.02 -13.44 7.67
N SER A 118 -0.99 -14.00 8.34
CA SER A 118 -2.35 -14.08 7.78
C SER A 118 -2.93 -12.71 7.46
N ILE A 119 -3.61 -12.62 6.32
CA ILE A 119 -4.21 -11.37 5.81
C ILE A 119 -5.74 -11.37 5.83
N ASP A 120 -6.38 -12.42 6.36
CA ASP A 120 -7.83 -12.62 6.25
C ASP A 120 -8.65 -11.42 6.74
N SER A 121 -8.30 -10.87 7.90
CA SER A 121 -9.00 -9.72 8.48
C SER A 121 -8.80 -8.44 7.66
N ALA A 122 -7.58 -8.20 7.18
CA ALA A 122 -7.23 -7.05 6.36
C ALA A 122 -7.92 -7.11 5.00
N LEU A 123 -7.83 -8.25 4.31
CA LEU A 123 -8.43 -8.48 3.00
C LEU A 123 -9.95 -8.36 3.04
N ASN A 124 -10.62 -8.97 4.01
CA ASN A 124 -12.07 -8.84 4.18
C ASN A 124 -12.47 -7.38 4.41
N LYS A 125 -11.70 -6.63 5.21
CA LYS A 125 -11.97 -5.21 5.45
C LYS A 125 -11.83 -4.37 4.17
N LEU A 126 -10.82 -4.66 3.34
CA LEU A 126 -10.62 -3.94 2.08
C LEU A 126 -11.74 -4.23 1.06
N ILE A 127 -12.26 -5.46 1.05
CA ILE A 127 -13.40 -5.84 0.22
C ILE A 127 -14.70 -5.17 0.72
N GLU A 128 -14.94 -5.14 2.03
CA GLU A 128 -16.09 -4.44 2.63
C GLU A 128 -16.10 -2.94 2.32
N LEU A 129 -14.92 -2.32 2.21
CA LEU A 129 -14.76 -0.92 1.84
C LEU A 129 -14.77 -0.71 0.32
N GLU A 130 -14.91 -1.79 -0.46
CA GLU A 130 -14.89 -1.81 -1.92
C GLU A 130 -13.61 -1.19 -2.51
N LEU A 131 -12.50 -1.20 -1.77
CA LEU A 131 -11.19 -0.76 -2.24
C LEU A 131 -10.50 -1.84 -3.09
N VAL A 132 -10.89 -3.09 -2.85
CA VAL A 132 -10.35 -4.28 -3.53
C VAL A 132 -11.52 -5.12 -4.01
N HIS A 133 -11.38 -5.70 -5.20
CA HIS A 133 -12.34 -6.64 -5.77
C HIS A 133 -11.66 -7.92 -6.26
N VAL A 134 -12.47 -8.93 -6.56
CA VAL A 134 -12.00 -10.15 -7.20
C VAL A 134 -11.88 -9.90 -8.71
N THR A 135 -10.66 -10.05 -9.24
CA THR A 135 -10.38 -9.89 -10.68
C THR A 135 -10.64 -11.19 -11.43
N GLY A 136 -10.42 -12.34 -10.79
CA GLY A 136 -10.55 -13.64 -11.45
C GLY A 136 -10.03 -14.81 -10.62
N ARG A 137 -9.62 -15.88 -11.31
CA ARG A 137 -8.95 -17.03 -10.72
C ARG A 137 -7.68 -17.35 -11.50
N ALA A 138 -6.59 -17.60 -10.79
CA ALA A 138 -5.31 -17.94 -11.41
C ALA A 138 -5.36 -19.33 -12.07
N GLU A 139 -4.54 -19.54 -13.10
CA GLU A 139 -4.34 -20.84 -13.76
C GLU A 139 -3.30 -21.71 -13.03
N LEU A 140 -3.38 -21.75 -11.70
CA LEU A 140 -2.52 -22.55 -10.83
C LEU A 140 -3.32 -23.72 -10.22
N PRO A 141 -2.65 -24.78 -9.72
CA PRO A 141 -3.32 -25.86 -9.00
C PRO A 141 -4.21 -25.31 -7.87
N GLY A 142 -5.47 -25.76 -7.82
CA GLY A 142 -6.47 -25.25 -6.87
C GLY A 142 -7.19 -23.97 -7.31
N ARG A 143 -6.83 -23.37 -8.45
CA ARG A 143 -7.46 -22.17 -9.05
C ARG A 143 -7.76 -21.06 -8.01
N PRO A 144 -6.73 -20.56 -7.30
CA PRO A 144 -6.92 -19.57 -6.26
C PRO A 144 -7.51 -18.26 -6.81
N ILE A 145 -8.27 -17.58 -5.97
CA ILE A 145 -8.91 -16.30 -6.29
C ILE A 145 -7.83 -15.21 -6.39
N GLN A 146 -7.93 -14.38 -7.43
CA GLN A 146 -7.09 -13.20 -7.65
C GLN A 146 -7.83 -11.92 -7.28
N TYR A 147 -7.09 -10.96 -6.75
CA TYR A 147 -7.57 -9.68 -6.26
C TYR A 147 -6.88 -8.52 -6.98
N GLY A 148 -7.60 -7.41 -7.09
CA GLY A 148 -7.14 -6.14 -7.67
C GLY A 148 -7.86 -4.94 -7.03
N THR A 149 -7.38 -3.74 -7.32
CA THR A 149 -7.92 -2.46 -6.85
C THR A 149 -9.12 -2.01 -7.68
N THR A 150 -9.97 -1.18 -7.10
CA THR A 150 -11.16 -0.60 -7.75
C THR A 150 -11.00 0.89 -8.05
N ASP A 151 -11.96 1.52 -8.73
CA ASP A 151 -11.99 2.98 -8.91
C ASP A 151 -12.07 3.72 -7.56
N LYS A 152 -12.73 3.11 -6.56
CA LYS A 152 -12.77 3.65 -5.19
C LYS A 152 -11.39 3.70 -4.54
N PHE A 153 -10.48 2.80 -4.91
CA PHE A 153 -9.09 2.89 -4.46
C PHE A 153 -8.39 4.11 -5.05
N LEU A 154 -8.63 4.43 -6.33
CA LEU A 154 -8.08 5.63 -6.98
C LEU A 154 -8.61 6.90 -6.31
N GLU A 155 -9.92 6.95 -6.04
CA GLU A 155 -10.53 8.05 -5.27
C GLU A 155 -9.97 8.14 -3.84
N PHE A 156 -9.76 7.01 -3.17
CA PHE A 156 -9.23 6.97 -1.81
C PHE A 156 -7.77 7.44 -1.72
N THR A 157 -6.95 7.09 -2.70
CA THR A 157 -5.54 7.49 -2.78
C THR A 157 -5.34 8.88 -3.38
N GLY A 158 -6.34 9.38 -4.11
CA GLY A 158 -6.30 10.68 -4.79
C GLY A 158 -5.46 10.67 -6.06
N ILE A 159 -5.28 9.51 -6.69
CA ILE A 159 -4.58 9.35 -7.96
C ILE A 159 -5.58 9.10 -9.09
N LYS A 160 -5.19 9.38 -10.33
CA LYS A 160 -6.06 9.22 -11.50
C LYS A 160 -6.00 7.82 -12.07
N GLU A 161 -4.80 7.26 -12.07
CA GLU A 161 -4.48 5.96 -12.63
C GLU A 161 -3.40 5.28 -11.79
N LEU A 162 -3.29 3.95 -11.91
CA LEU A 162 -2.32 3.19 -11.13
C LEU A 162 -0.86 3.54 -11.47
N ASP A 163 -0.60 4.06 -12.67
CA ASP A 163 0.75 4.43 -13.13
C ASP A 163 1.28 5.69 -12.41
N GLU A 164 0.41 6.46 -11.74
CA GLU A 164 0.81 7.59 -10.87
C GLU A 164 1.32 7.12 -9.50
N LEU A 165 1.16 5.83 -9.15
CA LEU A 165 1.76 5.30 -7.94
C LEU A 165 3.28 5.46 -8.01
N PRO A 166 3.94 5.89 -6.92
CA PRO A 166 5.37 6.13 -6.94
C PRO A 166 6.09 4.86 -7.41
N ALA A 167 6.98 5.02 -8.39
CA ALA A 167 7.74 3.93 -8.96
C ALA A 167 8.36 3.11 -7.82
N SER A 168 8.10 1.81 -7.84
CA SER A 168 8.58 0.86 -6.84
C SER A 168 10.07 0.60 -7.05
N ASP A 169 10.89 1.66 -7.05
CA ASP A 169 12.35 1.61 -7.11
C ASP A 169 12.95 0.89 -5.89
N VAL A 170 12.09 0.46 -4.96
CA VAL A 170 12.41 -0.43 -3.86
C VAL A 170 12.33 -1.90 -4.27
N LEU A 171 11.58 -2.29 -5.31
CA LEU A 171 11.32 -3.70 -5.63
C LEU A 171 10.87 -3.91 -7.09
N SER A 172 11.81 -4.03 -8.04
CA SER A 172 11.47 -4.66 -9.33
C SER A 172 11.04 -6.11 -9.11
N ASN A 173 10.20 -6.67 -9.99
CA ASN A 173 9.71 -8.05 -9.90
C ASN A 173 10.84 -9.08 -9.69
N HIS A 174 12.00 -8.86 -10.31
CA HIS A 174 13.16 -9.73 -10.16
C HIS A 174 13.82 -9.61 -8.77
N GLN A 175 13.80 -8.43 -8.16
CA GLN A 175 14.43 -8.17 -6.86
C GLN A 175 13.58 -8.69 -5.69
N ILE A 176 12.25 -8.76 -5.84
CA ILE A 176 11.37 -9.43 -4.85
C ILE A 176 11.63 -10.94 -4.86
N ASP A 177 11.65 -11.55 -6.04
CA ASP A 177 11.90 -12.99 -6.18
C ASP A 177 13.30 -13.38 -5.67
N GLU A 178 14.28 -12.50 -5.85
CA GLU A 178 15.65 -12.65 -5.33
C GLU A 178 15.74 -12.44 -3.82
N TRP A 179 15.02 -11.45 -3.25
CA TRP A 179 14.95 -11.24 -1.82
C TRP A 179 14.24 -12.38 -1.07
N MET A 180 13.13 -12.88 -1.62
CA MET A 180 12.39 -14.03 -1.08
C MET A 180 13.24 -15.30 -1.10
N ARG A 181 13.95 -15.56 -2.21
CA ARG A 181 14.90 -16.68 -2.31
C ARG A 181 16.06 -16.56 -1.31
N ARG A 182 16.59 -15.35 -1.13
CA ARG A 182 17.66 -15.08 -0.16
C ARG A 182 17.19 -15.17 1.30
N SER A 183 15.89 -14.97 1.57
CA SER A 183 15.31 -15.19 2.91
C SER A 183 14.99 -16.66 3.21
N GLU A 184 14.94 -17.52 2.18
CA GLU A 184 14.77 -18.97 2.30
C GLU A 184 16.12 -19.73 2.35
N GLU A 185 17.22 -19.09 1.99
CA GLU A 185 18.58 -19.59 2.25
C GLU A 185 18.84 -19.44 3.76
N GLU A 186 18.98 -20.58 4.47
CA GLU A 186 19.41 -20.58 5.87
C GLU A 186 20.70 -19.74 5.99
N PRO A 187 20.81 -18.84 6.98
CA PRO A 187 22.02 -18.05 7.12
C PRO A 187 23.22 -19.00 7.23
N GLU A 188 24.20 -18.85 6.34
CA GLU A 188 25.49 -19.51 6.54
C GLU A 188 25.98 -19.07 7.92
N GLU A 189 26.11 -20.03 8.86
CA GLU A 189 26.72 -19.77 10.15
C GLU A 189 28.13 -19.25 9.87
N ILE A 190 28.32 -17.94 10.02
CA ILE A 190 29.64 -17.31 9.91
C ILE A 190 30.52 -18.01 10.94
N SER A 191 31.50 -18.77 10.47
CA SER A 191 32.41 -19.47 11.36
C SER A 191 33.46 -18.47 11.86
N ASP A 192 34.07 -18.75 13.02
CA ASP A 192 35.15 -17.91 13.56
C ASP A 192 36.31 -17.72 12.57
N GLU A 193 36.47 -18.65 11.62
CA GLU A 193 37.47 -18.57 10.54
C GLU A 193 37.20 -17.41 9.57
N ASP A 194 35.93 -17.04 9.36
CA ASP A 194 35.51 -15.97 8.44
C ASP A 194 35.76 -14.56 8.99
N VAL A 195 35.89 -14.44 10.33
CA VAL A 195 36.28 -13.20 11.02
C VAL A 195 37.77 -13.15 11.38
N GLY A 196 38.56 -14.11 10.88
CA GLY A 196 40.01 -14.17 11.09
C GLY A 196 40.43 -14.62 12.49
N LEU A 197 39.52 -15.26 13.24
CA LEU A 197 39.83 -15.88 14.53
C LEU A 197 40.21 -17.35 14.31
N SER A 198 41.16 -17.82 15.11
CA SER A 198 41.49 -19.24 15.16
C SER A 198 40.34 -20.02 15.78
N LYS A 199 39.83 -21.04 15.09
CA LYS A 199 38.78 -21.94 15.54
C LYS A 199 38.96 -22.33 17.01
N GLU A 200 38.02 -21.95 17.88
CA GLU A 200 38.05 -22.42 19.27
C GLU A 200 37.93 -23.96 19.27
N PRO A 201 38.88 -24.68 19.89
CA PRO A 201 38.76 -26.13 20.01
C PRO A 201 37.49 -26.44 20.80
N ARG A 202 36.70 -27.39 20.30
CA ARG A 202 35.49 -27.83 21.00
C ARG A 202 35.87 -28.31 22.40
N PRO A 203 35.01 -28.13 23.43
CA PRO A 203 35.31 -28.53 24.81
C PRO A 203 35.78 -29.99 24.98
N ASP A 204 35.39 -30.87 24.05
CA ASP A 204 35.73 -32.29 24.02
C ASP A 204 37.15 -32.59 23.48
N GLU A 205 37.89 -31.59 22.97
CA GLU A 205 39.24 -31.72 22.41
C GLU A 205 40.35 -31.18 23.34
N LEU A 206 40.03 -30.80 24.58
CA LEU A 206 41.03 -30.33 25.54
C LEU A 206 41.90 -31.50 26.05
N PRO A 207 43.24 -31.42 25.95
CA PRO A 207 44.10 -32.40 26.59
C PRO A 207 44.05 -32.19 28.11
N LEU A 208 43.41 -33.12 28.82
CA LEU A 208 43.47 -33.22 30.28
C LEU A 208 44.88 -33.68 30.69
N ASP A 209 45.88 -32.81 30.59
CA ASP A 209 47.21 -33.09 31.15
C ASP A 209 47.38 -32.27 32.44
N GLU A 210 47.37 -32.97 33.57
CA GLU A 210 47.47 -32.45 34.93
C GLU A 210 48.88 -31.90 35.21
N LYS A 211 49.22 -30.72 34.68
CA LYS A 211 50.31 -29.90 35.25
C LYS A 211 49.89 -28.44 35.28
N PHE A 212 49.31 -28.05 36.39
CA PHE A 212 49.16 -26.64 36.75
C PHE A 212 50.52 -25.96 36.71
N ALA A 213 50.68 -24.93 35.87
CA ALA A 213 51.72 -23.95 36.05
C ALA A 213 51.30 -23.03 37.21
N GLU A 214 52.04 -23.05 38.32
CA GLU A 214 51.87 -22.05 39.38
C GLU A 214 52.30 -20.69 38.84
N ILE A 215 51.33 -19.78 38.68
CA ILE A 215 51.59 -18.39 38.34
C ILE A 215 51.72 -17.61 39.65
N ASP A 216 52.83 -16.91 39.83
CA ASP A 216 53.11 -16.06 41.00
C ASP A 216 52.54 -14.65 40.78
N TRP A 217 51.37 -14.41 41.36
CA TRP A 217 50.57 -13.19 41.25
C TRP A 217 51.24 -11.94 41.85
N GLN A 218 52.36 -12.08 42.57
CA GLN A 218 53.04 -10.91 43.17
C GLN A 218 53.89 -10.09 42.19
N LYS A 219 54.29 -10.65 41.04
CA LYS A 219 55.11 -9.93 40.05
C LYS A 219 54.30 -9.01 39.14
N GLU A 220 53.04 -9.35 38.86
CA GLU A 220 52.21 -8.63 37.88
C GLU A 220 51.69 -7.28 38.43
N ASN A 221 51.44 -7.20 39.74
CA ASN A 221 50.96 -5.95 40.37
C ASN A 221 52.04 -4.87 40.55
N ALA A 222 53.32 -5.19 40.38
CA ALA A 222 54.41 -4.22 40.51
C ALA A 222 54.60 -3.36 39.23
N GLU A 223 54.11 -3.82 38.08
CA GLU A 223 54.25 -3.10 36.81
C GLU A 223 53.07 -2.16 36.51
N SER A 224 51.97 -2.25 37.26
CA SER A 224 50.75 -1.47 36.98
C SER A 224 50.59 -0.18 37.81
N ASP A 225 51.46 0.13 38.78
CA ASP A 225 51.25 1.24 39.73
C ASP A 225 52.36 2.32 39.74
N ALA A 226 52.90 2.67 38.56
CA ALA A 226 53.78 3.82 38.40
C ALA A 226 53.10 4.91 37.53
N ALA A 227 52.23 5.71 38.14
CA ALA A 227 51.76 6.96 37.55
C ALA A 227 52.85 8.06 37.71
N PRO A 228 53.30 8.74 36.65
CA PRO A 228 54.23 9.85 36.78
C PRO A 228 53.52 11.11 37.26
N GLU A 229 53.76 11.54 38.51
CA GLU A 229 53.32 12.84 39.01
C GLU A 229 54.00 13.97 38.24
N THR A 230 53.18 14.79 37.58
CA THR A 230 53.58 15.97 36.82
C THR A 230 53.62 17.18 37.75
N GLU A 231 54.70 17.94 37.66
CA GLU A 231 55.01 19.14 38.45
C GLU A 231 53.92 20.23 38.39
N GLU A 232 53.51 20.74 39.55
CA GLU A 232 52.93 22.10 39.65
C GLU A 232 53.76 22.96 40.62
N ARG A 233 53.99 24.19 40.19
CA ARG A 233 54.71 25.29 40.85
C ARG A 233 53.70 26.46 41.00
N PRO A 234 54.05 27.55 41.68
CA PRO A 234 53.74 27.93 43.07
C PRO A 234 52.62 29.00 43.21
N VAL A 235 52.17 29.29 44.45
CA VAL A 235 51.91 30.67 44.97
C VAL A 235 52.32 30.74 46.43
#